data_AF-A0A7C2GXF8-F1
#
_entry.id   AF-A0A7C2GXF8-F1
#
_cell.length_a   1.000
_cell.length_b   1.000
_cell.length_c   1.000
_cell.angle_alpha   90.00
_cell.angle_beta   90.00
_cell.angle_gamma   90.00
#
_symmetry.space_group_name_H-M   'P 1'
#
loop_
_entity.id
_entity.type
_entity.pdbx_description
1 polymer ?
#
loop_
_entity_poly.entity_id
_entity_poly.type
_entity_poly.pdbx_seq_one_letter_code
_entity_poly.pdbx_strand_id
1 'polypeptide(L)'
;MRSLWKLATAMLCAATLLAADADSKAALKDTAQKLIMESRTTREMAMQIAEQLRRSADTGAIRDQIATLEQHAASIRQLIADLESKGNELTARQRQQLETARKVAEILNVFIENKKQMLASVTSPRDREQVRYQAIGVAQRAEMIEKTISKLGL
;
A
#
# COMPACT_ATOMS: atom_id res chain seq x y z
N MET A 1 -32.19 -32.02 -45.65
CA MET A 1 -31.35 -32.08 -44.44
C MET A 1 -30.20 -31.07 -44.51
N ARG A 2 -30.44 -29.76 -44.32
CA ARG A 2 -29.37 -28.73 -44.25
C ARG A 2 -29.88 -27.48 -43.52
N SER A 3 -29.89 -27.45 -42.19
CA SER A 3 -30.08 -26.17 -41.45
C SER A 3 -29.55 -26.11 -40.02
N LEU A 4 -28.92 -27.16 -39.46
CA LEU A 4 -28.59 -27.23 -38.03
C LEU A 4 -27.21 -26.68 -37.61
N TRP A 5 -26.43 -26.07 -38.51
CA TRP A 5 -25.03 -25.71 -38.22
C TRP A 5 -24.78 -24.25 -37.83
N LYS A 6 -25.81 -23.40 -37.74
CA LYS A 6 -25.63 -21.95 -37.45
C LYS A 6 -25.80 -21.54 -35.99
N LEU A 7 -26.07 -22.46 -35.06
CA LEU A 7 -26.34 -22.13 -33.64
C LEU A 7 -25.16 -22.40 -32.68
N ALA A 8 -24.07 -23.03 -33.13
CA ALA A 8 -22.97 -23.42 -32.23
C ALA A 8 -22.00 -22.27 -31.90
N THR A 9 -21.98 -21.18 -32.67
CA THR A 9 -20.94 -20.14 -32.55
C THR A 9 -21.23 -19.06 -31.50
N ALA A 10 -22.48 -18.92 -31.04
CA ALA A 10 -22.85 -17.89 -30.07
C ALA A 10 -22.55 -18.27 -28.60
N MET A 11 -22.49 -19.57 -28.27
CA MET A 11 -22.20 -20.03 -26.90
C MET A 11 -20.70 -19.95 -26.53
N LEU A 12 -19.77 -19.93 -27.50
CA LEU A 12 -18.34 -19.89 -27.21
C LEU A 12 -17.87 -18.49 -26.74
N CYS A 13 -18.56 -17.41 -27.14
CA CYS A 13 -18.23 -16.04 -26.74
C CYS A 13 -18.68 -15.71 -25.31
N ALA A 14 -19.72 -16.36 -24.79
CA ALA A 14 -20.22 -16.08 -23.44
C ALA A 14 -19.29 -16.64 -22.34
N ALA A 15 -18.68 -17.82 -22.57
CA ALA A 15 -17.78 -18.45 -21.61
C ALA A 15 -16.43 -17.71 -21.48
N THR A 16 -15.93 -17.13 -22.56
CA THR A 16 -14.66 -16.38 -22.57
C THR A 16 -14.78 -15.03 -21.85
N LEU A 17 -15.92 -14.34 -21.96
CA LEU A 17 -16.18 -13.08 -21.24
C LEU A 17 -16.34 -13.29 -19.73
N LEU A 18 -16.98 -14.39 -19.30
CA LEU A 18 -17.13 -14.72 -17.88
C LEU A 18 -15.81 -15.14 -17.22
N ALA A 19 -14.93 -15.84 -17.94
CA ALA A 19 -13.60 -16.20 -17.45
C ALA A 19 -12.70 -14.96 -17.25
N ALA A 20 -12.72 -14.03 -18.22
CA ALA A 20 -11.92 -12.80 -18.14
C ALA A 20 -12.34 -11.88 -16.97
N ASP A 21 -13.64 -11.78 -16.68
CA ASP A 21 -14.15 -10.98 -15.54
C ASP A 21 -13.75 -11.57 -14.17
N ALA A 22 -13.71 -12.90 -14.07
CA ALA A 22 -13.29 -13.60 -12.86
C ALA A 22 -11.78 -13.43 -12.58
N ASP A 23 -10.95 -13.55 -13.62
CA ASP A 23 -9.50 -13.36 -13.50
C ASP A 23 -9.15 -11.92 -13.11
N SER A 24 -9.86 -10.92 -13.63
CA SER A 24 -9.59 -9.52 -13.30
C SER A 24 -9.94 -9.18 -11.85
N LYS A 25 -11.09 -9.67 -11.36
CA LYS A 25 -11.48 -9.53 -9.94
C LYS A 25 -10.51 -10.24 -9.01
N ALA A 26 -10.04 -11.43 -9.36
CA ALA A 26 -9.03 -12.13 -8.59
C ALA A 26 -7.71 -11.33 -8.52
N ALA A 27 -7.28 -10.75 -9.64
CA ALA A 27 -6.09 -9.91 -9.71
C ALA A 27 -6.22 -8.61 -8.89
N LEU A 28 -7.40 -7.97 -8.87
CA LEU A 28 -7.69 -6.82 -8.01
C LEU A 28 -7.56 -7.17 -6.53
N LYS A 29 -8.17 -8.29 -6.13
CA LYS A 29 -8.15 -8.76 -4.74
C LYS A 29 -6.73 -9.10 -4.28
N ASP A 30 -5.95 -9.78 -5.11
CA ASP A 30 -4.54 -10.07 -4.83
C ASP A 30 -3.71 -8.78 -4.66
N THR A 31 -3.90 -7.80 -5.55
CA THR A 31 -3.20 -6.50 -5.46
C THR A 31 -3.57 -5.76 -4.16
N ALA A 32 -4.86 -5.76 -3.80
CA ALA A 32 -5.34 -5.15 -2.55
C ALA A 32 -4.80 -5.87 -1.30
N GLN A 33 -4.71 -7.20 -1.32
CA GLN A 33 -4.10 -7.98 -0.24
C GLN A 33 -2.62 -7.67 -0.08
N LYS A 34 -1.87 -7.60 -1.18
CA LYS A 34 -0.46 -7.17 -1.16
C LYS A 34 -0.31 -5.78 -0.56
N LEU A 35 -1.16 -4.84 -0.95
CA LEU A 35 -1.13 -3.47 -0.42
C LEU A 35 -1.42 -3.43 1.10
N ILE A 36 -2.36 -4.25 1.57
CA ILE A 36 -2.65 -4.42 3.00
C ILE A 36 -1.42 -4.97 3.74
N MET A 37 -0.77 -6.00 3.21
CA MET A 37 0.44 -6.59 3.82
C MET A 37 1.59 -5.58 3.88
N GLU A 38 1.87 -4.89 2.78
CA GLU A 38 2.93 -3.87 2.72
C GLU A 38 2.68 -2.71 3.70
N SER A 39 1.42 -2.27 3.81
CA SER A 39 1.01 -1.25 4.78
C SER A 39 1.20 -1.74 6.22
N ARG A 40 0.86 -3.00 6.50
CA ARG A 40 1.07 -3.61 7.82
C ARG A 40 2.55 -3.74 8.17
N THR A 41 3.38 -4.23 7.25
CA THR A 41 4.83 -4.35 7.44
C THR A 41 5.44 -2.97 7.69
N THR A 42 5.06 -1.96 6.90
CA THR A 42 5.48 -0.56 7.10
C THR A 42 5.12 -0.05 8.49
N ARG A 43 3.89 -0.32 8.95
CA ARG A 43 3.42 0.06 10.29
C ARG A 43 4.26 -0.59 11.39
N GLU A 44 4.51 -1.89 11.28
CA GLU A 44 5.25 -2.65 12.27
C GLU A 44 6.72 -2.21 12.34
N MET A 45 7.36 -2.02 11.19
CA MET A 45 8.73 -1.50 11.12
C MET A 45 8.84 -0.09 11.71
N ALA A 46 7.90 0.80 11.38
CA ALA A 46 7.88 2.15 11.92
C ALA A 46 7.71 2.16 13.46
N MET A 47 6.91 1.24 14.01
CA MET A 47 6.78 1.07 15.46
C MET A 47 8.04 0.47 16.10
N GLN A 48 8.72 -0.46 15.43
CA GLN A 48 10.00 -0.98 15.89
C GLN A 48 11.07 0.11 15.94
N ILE A 49 11.17 0.95 14.90
CA ILE A 49 12.04 2.13 14.87
C ILE A 49 11.72 3.06 16.06
N ALA A 50 10.44 3.36 16.29
CA ALA A 50 10.02 4.21 17.40
C ALA A 50 10.45 3.64 18.76
N GLU A 51 10.35 2.32 18.94
CA GLU A 51 10.77 1.67 20.19
C GLU A 51 12.29 1.64 20.35
N GLN A 52 13.04 1.45 19.27
CA GLN A 52 14.50 1.52 19.30
C GLN A 52 14.99 2.94 19.65
N LEU A 53 14.39 3.98 19.06
CA LEU A 53 14.68 5.38 19.39
C LEU A 53 14.37 5.71 20.86
N ARG A 54 13.41 5.00 21.46
CA ARG A 54 13.10 5.15 22.89
C ARG A 54 14.19 4.56 23.78
N ARG A 55 14.76 3.42 23.38
CA ARG A 55 15.66 2.60 24.21
C ARG A 55 17.14 2.88 24.02
N SER A 56 17.56 3.25 22.81
CA SER A 56 18.96 3.37 22.42
C SER A 56 19.28 4.74 21.82
N ALA A 57 20.50 5.22 22.07
CA ALA A 57 21.08 6.37 21.38
C ALA A 57 21.77 5.99 20.06
N ASP A 58 22.01 4.69 19.84
CA ASP A 58 22.59 4.20 18.59
C ASP A 58 21.57 4.27 17.46
N THR A 59 21.90 5.07 16.44
CA THR A 59 21.07 5.31 15.27
C THR A 59 21.57 4.57 14.03
N GLY A 60 22.66 3.81 14.13
CA GLY A 60 23.24 3.06 13.00
C GLY A 60 22.24 2.08 12.39
N ALA A 61 21.74 1.15 13.21
CA ALA A 61 20.75 0.16 12.76
C ALA A 61 19.43 0.80 12.26
N ILE A 62 19.08 1.97 12.79
CA ILE A 62 17.86 2.69 12.40
C ILE A 62 18.01 3.25 10.98
N ARG A 63 19.20 3.67 10.56
CA ARG A 63 19.43 4.14 9.18
C ARG A 63 19.16 3.05 8.16
N ASP A 64 19.60 1.81 8.42
CA ASP A 64 19.35 0.67 7.54
C ASP A 64 17.85 0.35 7.48
N GLN A 65 17.17 0.36 8.63
CA GLN A 65 15.72 0.16 8.68
C GLN A 65 14.94 1.24 7.91
N ILE A 66 15.43 2.48 7.88
CA ILE A 66 14.82 3.56 7.07
C ILE A 66 14.91 3.25 5.58
N ALA A 67 16.04 2.75 5.09
CA ALA A 67 16.18 2.39 3.68
C ALA A 67 15.18 1.28 3.29
N THR A 68 15.00 0.27 4.15
CA THR A 68 13.97 -0.76 3.93
C THR A 68 12.56 -0.17 3.99
N LEU A 69 12.30 0.79 4.89
CA LEU A 69 11.01 1.48 4.98
C LEU A 69 10.70 2.30 3.71
N GLU A 70 11.70 2.91 3.07
CA GLU A 70 11.56 3.59 1.77
C GLU A 70 11.14 2.60 0.67
N GLN A 71 11.71 1.38 0.67
CA GLN A 71 11.34 0.33 -0.29
C GLN A 71 9.88 -0.10 -0.11
N HIS A 72 9.43 -0.32 1.13
CA HIS A 72 8.02 -0.63 1.40
C HIS A 72 7.09 0.51 1.01
N ALA A 73 7.47 1.77 1.27
CA ALA A 73 6.68 2.92 0.85
C ALA A 73 6.60 3.06 -0.68
N ALA A 74 7.68 2.72 -1.40
CA ALA A 74 7.66 2.65 -2.86
C ALA A 74 6.74 1.52 -3.36
N SER A 75 6.80 0.34 -2.73
CA SER A 75 5.90 -0.80 -3.01
C SER A 75 4.43 -0.41 -2.83
N ILE A 76 4.08 0.25 -1.71
CA ILE A 76 2.73 0.77 -1.45
C ILE A 76 2.25 1.70 -2.58
N ARG A 77 3.08 2.65 -3.02
CA ARG A 77 2.72 3.56 -4.12
C ARG A 77 2.50 2.82 -5.43
N GLN A 78 3.37 1.85 -5.73
CA GLN A 78 3.23 1.05 -6.95
C GLN A 78 1.93 0.24 -6.93
N LEU A 79 1.61 -0.43 -5.82
CA LEU A 79 0.38 -1.20 -5.67
C LEU A 79 -0.89 -0.33 -5.75
N ILE A 80 -0.83 0.89 -5.25
CA ILE A 80 -1.92 1.88 -5.43
C ILE A 80 -2.07 2.22 -6.91
N ALA A 81 -0.98 2.54 -7.61
CA ALA A 81 -1.01 2.84 -9.05
C ALA A 81 -1.53 1.64 -9.87
N ASP A 82 -1.17 0.41 -9.50
CA ASP A 82 -1.66 -0.81 -10.13
C ASP A 82 -3.18 -0.96 -9.94
N LEU A 83 -3.70 -0.68 -8.74
CA LEU A 83 -5.15 -0.65 -8.47
C LEU A 83 -5.86 0.45 -9.27
N GLU A 84 -5.25 1.63 -9.41
CA GLU A 84 -5.81 2.76 -10.16
C GLU A 84 -5.88 2.47 -11.66
N SER A 85 -4.86 1.78 -12.21
CA SER A 85 -4.84 1.37 -13.62
C SER A 85 -6.01 0.45 -13.98
N LYS A 86 -6.53 -0.29 -12.99
CA LYS A 86 -7.71 -1.16 -13.10
C LYS A 86 -9.02 -0.43 -12.78
N GLY A 87 -9.01 0.91 -12.77
CA GLY A 87 -10.10 1.76 -12.29
C GLY A 87 -11.47 1.51 -12.95
N ASN A 88 -11.53 0.97 -14.16
CA ASN A 88 -12.80 0.63 -14.84
C ASN A 88 -13.59 -0.45 -14.11
N GLU A 89 -12.92 -1.32 -13.35
CA GLU A 89 -13.53 -2.40 -12.56
C GLU A 89 -13.97 -1.94 -11.16
N LEU A 90 -13.50 -0.77 -10.74
CA LEU A 90 -13.84 -0.17 -9.45
C LEU A 90 -15.10 0.70 -9.56
N THR A 91 -15.96 0.59 -8.56
CA THR A 91 -17.08 1.52 -8.35
C THR A 91 -16.57 2.94 -8.02
N ALA A 92 -17.41 3.97 -8.23
CA ALA A 92 -17.05 5.34 -7.88
C ALA A 92 -16.63 5.50 -6.41
N ARG A 93 -17.29 4.78 -5.49
CA ARG A 93 -16.94 4.76 -4.07
C ARG A 93 -15.56 4.14 -3.82
N GLN A 94 -15.25 3.01 -4.47
CA GLN A 94 -13.95 2.36 -4.35
C GLN A 94 -12.83 3.24 -4.90
N ARG A 95 -13.05 3.92 -6.04
CA ARG A 95 -12.09 4.90 -6.58
C ARG A 95 -11.82 6.04 -5.62
N GLN A 96 -12.86 6.59 -4.97
CA GLN A 96 -12.70 7.66 -3.98
C GLN A 96 -11.90 7.19 -2.75
N GLN A 97 -12.11 5.95 -2.32
CA GLN A 97 -11.34 5.36 -1.22
C GLN A 97 -9.88 5.13 -1.62
N LEU A 98 -9.63 4.67 -2.86
CA LEU A 98 -8.28 4.48 -3.39
C LEU A 98 -7.54 5.82 -3.52
N GLU A 99 -8.21 6.86 -3.99
CA GLU A 99 -7.68 8.23 -4.04
C GLU A 99 -7.32 8.75 -2.63
N THR A 100 -8.11 8.39 -1.62
CA THR A 100 -7.79 8.71 -0.22
C THR A 100 -6.53 7.97 0.22
N ALA A 101 -6.40 6.68 -0.10
CA ALA A 101 -5.21 5.89 0.21
C ALA A 101 -3.96 6.45 -0.50
N ARG A 102 -4.07 6.90 -1.76
CA ARG A 102 -2.99 7.57 -2.51
C ARG A 102 -2.47 8.80 -1.79
N LYS A 103 -3.36 9.72 -1.39
CA LYS A 103 -2.98 10.93 -0.65
C LYS A 103 -2.28 10.61 0.67
N VAL A 104 -2.77 9.58 1.38
CA VAL A 104 -2.12 9.13 2.62
C VAL A 104 -0.73 8.54 2.33
N ALA A 105 -0.53 7.81 1.23
CA ALA A 105 0.77 7.27 0.82
C ALA A 105 1.77 8.37 0.41
N GLU A 106 1.31 9.47 -0.18
CA GLU A 106 2.14 10.65 -0.44
C GLU A 106 2.63 11.28 0.86
N ILE A 107 1.72 11.48 1.82
CA ILE A 107 2.07 12.01 3.16
C ILE A 107 3.00 11.04 3.90
N LEU A 108 2.75 9.73 3.82
CA LEU A 108 3.61 8.70 4.39
C LEU A 108 5.06 8.86 3.88
N ASN A 109 5.24 9.07 2.57
CA ASN A 109 6.57 9.27 1.99
C ASN A 109 7.25 10.53 2.53
N VAL A 110 6.53 11.65 2.63
CA VAL A 110 7.06 12.89 3.22
C VAL A 110 7.54 12.66 4.66
N PHE A 111 6.78 11.92 5.47
CA PHE A 111 7.19 11.58 6.84
C PHE A 111 8.45 10.70 6.88
N ILE A 112 8.59 9.77 5.92
CA ILE A 112 9.77 8.91 5.83
C ILE A 112 11.02 9.73 5.49
N GLU A 113 10.93 10.63 4.50
CA GLU A 113 12.01 11.53 4.09
C GLU A 113 12.40 12.50 5.19
N ASN A 114 11.42 13.16 5.84
CA ASN A 114 11.69 14.06 6.95
C ASN A 114 12.42 13.34 8.09
N LYS A 115 11.98 12.13 8.43
CA LYS A 115 12.61 11.30 9.45
C LYS A 115 14.06 10.94 9.08
N LYS A 116 14.34 10.62 7.81
CA LYS A 116 15.70 10.35 7.32
C LYS A 116 16.62 11.56 7.51
N GLN A 117 16.14 12.74 7.12
CA GLN A 117 16.88 13.99 7.31
C GLN A 117 17.12 14.28 8.80
N MET A 118 16.10 14.13 9.64
CA MET A 118 16.22 14.36 11.08
C MET A 118 17.14 13.35 11.77
N LEU A 119 17.16 12.08 11.32
CA LEU A 119 18.06 11.07 11.86
C LEU A 119 19.54 11.41 11.59
N ALA A 120 19.83 12.09 10.48
CA ALA A 120 21.18 12.56 10.17
C ALA A 120 21.67 13.66 11.12
N SER A 121 20.74 14.39 11.76
CA SER A 121 21.03 15.49 12.69
C SER A 121 20.79 15.15 14.17
N VAL A 122 20.58 13.87 14.53
CA VAL A 122 20.35 13.50 15.94
C VAL A 122 21.64 13.70 16.73
N THR A 123 21.61 14.64 17.66
CA THR A 123 22.73 14.93 18.57
C THR A 123 22.33 14.93 20.04
N SER A 124 21.02 15.01 20.31
CA SER A 124 20.47 15.09 21.66
C SER A 124 19.30 14.10 21.88
N PRO A 125 18.95 13.80 23.15
CA PRO A 125 17.75 13.05 23.47
C PRO A 125 16.45 13.69 22.94
N ARG A 126 16.40 15.02 22.86
CA ARG A 126 15.26 15.75 22.32
C ARG A 126 15.09 15.51 20.82
N ASP A 127 16.18 15.51 20.05
CA ASP A 127 16.12 15.23 18.61
C ASP A 127 15.62 13.81 18.38
N ARG A 128 16.16 12.85 19.15
CA ARG A 128 15.74 11.45 19.08
C ARG A 128 14.25 11.27 19.35
N GLU A 129 13.73 11.99 20.34
CA GLU A 129 12.30 11.97 20.66
C GLU A 129 11.45 12.55 19.52
N GLN A 130 11.92 13.60 18.83
CA GLN A 130 11.23 14.11 17.64
C GLN A 130 11.22 13.09 16.49
N VAL A 131 12.35 12.43 16.22
CA VAL A 131 12.42 11.35 15.22
C VAL A 131 11.48 10.20 15.60
N ARG A 132 11.35 9.90 16.90
CA ARG A 132 10.43 8.88 17.41
C ARG A 132 8.98 9.22 17.08
N TYR A 133 8.57 10.47 17.30
CA TYR A 133 7.23 10.93 16.92
C TYR A 133 6.98 10.85 15.41
N GLN A 134 7.99 11.14 14.58
CA GLN A 134 7.88 10.95 13.14
C GLN A 134 7.67 9.48 12.76
N ALA A 135 8.40 8.55 13.41
CA ALA A 135 8.22 7.11 13.20
C ALA A 135 6.79 6.64 13.58
N ILE A 136 6.25 7.12 14.69
CA ILE A 136 4.83 6.89 15.05
C ILE A 136 3.89 7.49 14.00
N GLY A 137 4.22 8.68 13.50
CA GLY A 137 3.51 9.31 12.40
C GLY A 137 3.42 8.40 11.19
N VAL A 138 4.54 7.86 10.72
CA VAL A 138 4.59 6.87 9.61
C VAL A 138 3.67 5.68 9.91
N ALA A 139 3.77 5.09 11.10
CA ALA A 139 2.95 3.93 11.48
C ALA A 139 1.44 4.22 11.37
N GLN A 140 0.99 5.38 11.84
CA GLN A 140 -0.41 5.79 11.75
C GLN A 140 -0.89 5.94 10.29
N ARG A 141 -0.07 6.50 9.40
CA ARG A 141 -0.45 6.65 7.98
C ARG A 141 -0.53 5.29 7.30
N ALA A 142 0.43 4.41 7.57
CA ALA A 142 0.40 3.05 7.06
C ALA A 142 -0.87 2.29 7.54
N GLU A 143 -1.25 2.46 8.81
CA GLU A 143 -2.52 1.93 9.34
C GLU A 143 -3.76 2.52 8.64
N MET A 144 -3.75 3.83 8.34
CA MET A 144 -4.85 4.47 7.60
C MET A 144 -4.98 3.90 6.18
N ILE A 145 -3.86 3.61 5.50
CA ILE A 145 -3.87 2.95 4.18
C ILE A 145 -4.47 1.55 4.33
N GLU A 146 -3.96 0.73 5.26
CA GLU A 146 -4.46 -0.63 5.54
C GLU A 146 -5.98 -0.63 5.76
N LYS A 147 -6.48 0.25 6.64
CA LYS A 147 -7.91 0.35 6.95
C LYS A 147 -8.74 0.86 5.77
N THR A 148 -8.18 1.73 4.93
CA THR A 148 -8.89 2.25 3.75
C THR A 148 -9.03 1.18 2.68
N ILE A 149 -7.95 0.46 2.40
CA ILE A 149 -7.92 -0.61 1.39
C ILE A 149 -8.75 -1.81 1.83
N SER A 150 -8.72 -2.18 3.12
CA SER A 150 -9.57 -3.25 3.66
C SER A 150 -11.08 -2.97 3.51
N LYS A 151 -11.47 -1.70 3.42
CA LYS A 151 -12.87 -1.27 3.22
C LYS A 151 -13.29 -1.20 1.76
N LEU A 152 -12.40 -1.48 0.80
CA LEU A 152 -12.75 -1.53 -0.62
C LEU A 152 -13.66 -2.72 -0.94
N GLY A 153 -13.65 -3.78 -0.13
CA GLY A 153 -14.51 -4.96 -0.32
C GLY A 153 -14.20 -5.72 -1.61
N LEU A 154 -12.92 -5.72 -2.02
CA LEU A 154 -12.41 -6.46 -3.17
C LEU A 154 -12.20 -7.95 -2.86
#